data_AF-A0A4U5MTF4-F1
#
_entry.id   AF-A0A4U5MTF4-F1
#
_cell.length_a   1.000
_cell.length_b   1.000
_cell.length_c   1.000
_cell.angle_alpha   90.00
_cell.angle_beta   90.00
_cell.angle_gamma   90.00
#
_symmetry.space_group_name_H-M   'P 1'
#
loop_
_entity.id
_entity.type
_entity.pdbx_description
1 polymer ?
#
loop_
_entity_poly.entity_id
_entity_poly.type
_entity_poly.pdbx_seq_one_letter_code
_entity_poly.pdbx_strand_id
1 'polypeptide(L)'
;MERFLRFKIGKLGDWMHLIVVVTLVSLGRRVRRGFCDAFNKKVRHLRYRIRCMVKTQFFYWLVITLVFFNTACVASEHYGQPAWLTEFLKYAEYGFLCVFVCEMCLKLFAMGYRTYFMSKFNRFDCIVIVGSAFEVVWAEFKGGSFGISVLRALRLLRIFKLTSYWVSLRNLVRSLMNSMRSIISLLFLLFLFILIFALLGMQLFGGK
;
A
#
# COMPACT_ATOMS: atom_id res chain seq x y z
N MET A 1 -58.31 -21.74 -45.62
CA MET A 1 -56.90 -21.82 -46.06
C MET A 1 -56.08 -20.60 -45.64
N GLU A 2 -56.59 -19.37 -45.80
CA GLU A 2 -55.83 -18.13 -45.50
C GLU A 2 -55.40 -17.92 -44.04
N ARG A 3 -56.18 -18.37 -43.04
CA ARG A 3 -55.78 -18.26 -41.62
C ARG A 3 -54.59 -19.15 -41.27
N PHE A 4 -54.45 -20.29 -41.94
CA PHE A 4 -53.35 -21.24 -41.74
C PHE A 4 -52.04 -20.74 -42.37
N LEU A 5 -52.14 -20.09 -43.54
CA LEU A 5 -51.01 -19.40 -44.20
C LEU A 5 -50.54 -18.20 -43.37
N ARG A 6 -51.46 -17.35 -42.87
CA ARG A 6 -51.10 -16.24 -41.97
C ARG A 6 -50.43 -16.70 -40.67
N PHE A 7 -50.89 -17.81 -40.09
CA PHE A 7 -50.27 -18.39 -38.88
C PHE A 7 -48.85 -18.92 -39.15
N LYS A 8 -48.62 -19.55 -40.31
CA LYS A 8 -47.31 -20.10 -40.69
C LYS A 8 -46.31 -19.00 -41.06
N ILE A 9 -46.76 -17.93 -41.71
CA ILE A 9 -45.94 -16.75 -42.05
C ILE A 9 -45.56 -15.97 -40.78
N GLY A 10 -46.50 -15.79 -39.84
CA GLY A 10 -46.23 -15.16 -38.55
C GLY A 10 -45.19 -15.93 -37.72
N LYS A 11 -45.35 -17.26 -37.62
CA LYS A 11 -44.33 -18.11 -36.96
C LYS A 11 -42.97 -17.99 -37.64
N LEU A 12 -42.91 -17.99 -38.98
CA LEU A 12 -41.64 -17.87 -39.70
C LEU A 12 -40.92 -16.53 -39.39
N GLY A 13 -41.69 -15.44 -39.30
CA GLY A 13 -41.18 -14.12 -38.91
C GLY A 13 -40.60 -14.13 -37.50
N ASP A 14 -41.29 -14.73 -36.54
CA ASP A 14 -40.79 -14.87 -35.16
C ASP A 14 -39.51 -15.71 -35.10
N TRP A 15 -39.44 -16.82 -35.83
CA TRP A 15 -38.23 -17.66 -35.91
C TRP A 15 -37.05 -16.90 -36.52
N MET A 16 -37.27 -16.11 -37.58
CA MET A 16 -36.22 -15.29 -38.18
C MET A 16 -35.75 -14.18 -37.23
N HIS A 17 -36.67 -13.53 -36.51
CA HIS A 17 -36.34 -12.49 -35.55
C HIS A 17 -35.51 -13.05 -34.39
N LEU A 18 -35.85 -14.25 -33.91
CA LEU A 18 -35.14 -14.93 -32.83
C LEU A 18 -33.73 -15.36 -33.26
N ILE A 19 -33.56 -15.85 -34.50
CA ILE A 19 -32.24 -16.19 -35.08
C ILE A 19 -31.37 -14.94 -35.21
N VAL A 20 -31.92 -13.82 -35.70
CA VAL A 20 -31.17 -12.56 -35.84
C VAL A 20 -30.76 -12.02 -34.47
N VAL A 21 -31.66 -12.02 -33.48
CA VAL A 21 -31.37 -11.57 -32.12
C VAL A 21 -30.30 -12.45 -31.45
N VAL A 22 -30.42 -13.78 -31.54
CA VAL A 22 -29.43 -14.72 -30.98
C VAL A 22 -28.07 -14.54 -31.65
N THR A 23 -28.04 -14.35 -32.97
CA THR A 23 -26.80 -14.13 -33.73
C THR A 23 -26.14 -12.81 -33.35
N LEU A 24 -26.90 -11.71 -33.26
CA LEU A 24 -26.40 -10.40 -32.85
C LEU A 24 -25.87 -10.41 -31.41
N VAL A 25 -26.58 -11.05 -30.47
CA VAL A 25 -26.14 -11.20 -29.08
C VAL A 25 -24.88 -12.07 -28.97
N SER A 26 -24.79 -13.13 -29.79
CA SER A 26 -23.60 -14.00 -29.91
C SER A 26 -22.40 -13.23 -30.47
N LEU A 27 -22.62 -12.43 -31.52
CA LEU A 27 -21.60 -11.60 -32.15
C LEU A 27 -21.10 -10.51 -31.19
N GLY A 28 -22.01 -9.83 -30.48
CA GLY A 28 -21.67 -8.83 -29.47
C GLY A 28 -20.86 -9.42 -28.31
N ARG A 29 -21.19 -10.63 -27.85
CA ARG A 29 -20.39 -11.37 -26.85
C ARG A 29 -19.03 -11.80 -27.38
N ARG A 30 -18.87 -12.06 -28.68
CA ARG A 30 -17.61 -12.45 -29.31
C ARG A 30 -16.67 -11.26 -29.51
N VAL A 31 -17.20 -10.12 -29.96
CA VAL A 31 -16.47 -8.85 -30.08
C VAL A 31 -16.00 -8.34 -28.71
N ARG A 32 -16.87 -8.39 -27.70
CA ARG A 32 -16.51 -7.99 -26.31
C ARG A 32 -15.43 -8.89 -25.71
N ARG A 33 -15.47 -10.19 -25.99
CA ARG A 33 -14.40 -11.14 -25.60
C ARG A 33 -13.08 -10.81 -26.30
N GLY A 34 -13.09 -10.59 -27.61
CA GLY A 34 -11.89 -10.22 -28.37
C GLY A 34 -11.23 -8.93 -27.87
N PHE A 35 -12.02 -7.90 -27.52
CA PHE A 35 -11.51 -6.67 -26.92
C PHE A 35 -10.93 -6.90 -25.51
N CYS A 36 -11.63 -7.64 -24.64
CA CYS A 36 -11.12 -8.01 -23.31
C CYS A 36 -9.84 -8.85 -23.40
N ASP A 37 -9.73 -9.76 -24.36
CA ASP A 37 -8.56 -10.60 -24.56
C ASP A 37 -7.37 -9.81 -25.10
N ALA A 38 -7.58 -8.89 -26.05
CA ALA A 38 -6.56 -7.98 -26.54
C ALA A 38 -6.08 -7.01 -25.45
N PHE A 39 -7.02 -6.48 -24.65
CA PHE A 39 -6.71 -5.66 -23.47
C PHE A 39 -5.90 -6.45 -22.43
N ASN A 40 -6.32 -7.68 -22.10
CA ASN A 40 -5.58 -8.56 -21.20
C ASN A 40 -4.19 -8.94 -21.73
N LYS A 41 -4.02 -9.05 -23.05
CA LYS A 41 -2.72 -9.28 -23.67
C LYS A 41 -1.81 -8.06 -23.49
N LYS A 42 -2.30 -6.85 -23.77
CA LYS A 42 -1.57 -5.59 -23.52
C LYS A 42 -1.23 -5.39 -22.05
N VAL A 43 -2.17 -5.65 -21.13
CA VAL A 43 -1.96 -5.59 -19.67
C VAL A 43 -0.90 -6.61 -19.23
N ARG A 44 -0.89 -7.83 -19.79
CA ARG A 44 0.15 -8.84 -19.52
C ARG A 44 1.53 -8.39 -20.00
N HIS A 45 1.64 -7.83 -21.21
CA HIS A 45 2.90 -7.28 -21.70
C HIS A 45 3.38 -6.09 -20.84
N LEU A 46 2.48 -5.19 -20.46
CA LEU A 46 2.80 -4.07 -19.59
C LEU A 46 3.27 -4.56 -18.21
N ARG A 47 2.59 -5.54 -17.62
CA ARG A 47 2.97 -6.16 -16.35
C ARG A 47 4.33 -6.84 -16.41
N TYR A 48 4.65 -7.51 -17.52
CA TYR A 48 5.97 -8.09 -17.73
C TYR A 48 7.05 -7.00 -17.81
N ARG A 49 6.84 -5.94 -18.60
CA ARG A 49 7.78 -4.81 -18.70
C ARG A 49 8.00 -4.13 -17.35
N ILE A 50 6.92 -3.84 -16.62
CA ILE A 50 7.02 -3.22 -15.28
C ILE A 50 7.73 -4.17 -14.30
N ARG A 51 7.48 -5.48 -14.38
CA ARG A 51 8.20 -6.46 -13.55
C ARG A 51 9.70 -6.46 -13.85
N CYS A 52 10.11 -6.35 -15.11
CA CYS A 52 11.51 -6.20 -15.46
C CYS A 52 12.09 -4.90 -14.89
N MET A 53 11.39 -3.77 -15.04
CA MET A 53 11.81 -2.47 -14.48
C MET A 53 11.97 -2.52 -12.96
N VAL A 54 10.98 -3.03 -12.22
CA VAL A 54 11.01 -3.10 -10.75
C VAL A 54 12.11 -4.02 -10.23
N LYS A 55 12.50 -5.05 -11.00
CA LYS A 55 13.61 -5.95 -10.64
C LYS A 55 14.99 -5.37 -10.95
N THR A 56 15.07 -4.23 -11.63
CA THR A 56 16.35 -3.64 -12.04
C THR A 56 17.06 -3.05 -10.82
N GLN A 57 18.38 -3.25 -10.74
CA GLN A 57 19.19 -2.73 -9.64
C GLN A 57 19.12 -1.21 -9.52
N PHE A 58 18.92 -0.51 -10.64
CA PHE A 58 18.68 0.93 -10.67
C PHE A 58 17.45 1.35 -9.85
N PHE A 59 16.33 0.63 -9.99
CA PHE A 59 15.10 0.93 -9.26
C PHE A 59 15.29 0.77 -7.74
N TYR A 60 16.07 -0.25 -7.34
CA TYR A 60 16.44 -0.47 -5.95
C TYR A 60 17.23 0.71 -5.36
N TRP A 61 18.29 1.17 -6.05
CA TRP A 61 19.08 2.32 -5.61
C TRP A 61 18.28 3.62 -5.62
N LEU A 62 17.45 3.84 -6.65
CA LEU A 62 16.59 5.01 -6.78
C LEU A 62 15.72 5.18 -5.51
N VAL A 63 15.03 4.12 -5.08
CA VAL A 63 14.15 4.23 -3.91
C VAL A 63 14.95 4.48 -2.63
N ILE A 64 16.10 3.84 -2.44
CA ILE A 64 16.95 4.08 -1.26
C ILE A 64 17.40 5.54 -1.23
N THR A 65 17.86 6.07 -2.36
CA THR A 65 18.29 7.46 -2.48
C THR A 65 17.13 8.43 -2.19
N LEU A 66 15.92 8.14 -2.66
CA LEU A 66 14.74 8.94 -2.32
C LEU A 66 14.39 8.92 -0.83
N VAL A 67 14.48 7.76 -0.18
CA VAL A 67 14.25 7.66 1.28
C VAL A 67 15.31 8.44 2.05
N PHE A 68 16.58 8.38 1.61
CA PHE A 68 17.67 9.13 2.19
C PHE A 68 17.45 10.65 2.05
N PHE A 69 17.17 11.14 0.84
CA PHE A 69 16.89 12.56 0.61
C PHE A 69 15.68 13.04 1.40
N ASN A 70 14.62 12.23 1.46
CA ASN A 70 13.46 12.60 2.25
C ASN A 70 13.79 12.70 3.74
N THR A 71 14.60 11.78 4.27
CA THR A 71 15.07 11.82 5.67
C THR A 71 15.97 13.04 5.90
N ALA A 72 16.82 13.40 4.94
CA ALA A 72 17.64 14.61 5.01
C ALA A 72 16.79 15.89 5.04
N CYS A 73 15.70 15.95 4.27
CA CYS A 73 14.75 17.06 4.34
C CYS A 73 14.11 17.17 5.74
N VAL A 74 13.66 16.05 6.32
CA VAL A 74 13.10 16.03 7.69
C VAL A 74 14.15 16.42 8.73
N ALA A 75 15.40 15.97 8.57
CA ALA A 75 16.49 16.32 9.48
C ALA A 75 16.93 17.79 9.37
N SER A 76 16.66 18.45 8.24
CA SER A 76 16.96 19.86 8.02
C SER A 76 15.94 20.79 8.69
N GLU A 77 14.80 20.29 9.16
CA GLU A 77 13.82 21.12 9.89
C GLU A 77 14.43 21.64 11.19
N HIS A 78 14.40 22.96 11.38
CA HIS A 78 14.92 23.59 12.60
C HIS A 78 13.98 24.66 13.15
N TYR A 79 14.09 24.93 14.45
CA TYR A 79 13.29 25.98 15.10
C TYR A 79 13.70 27.36 14.57
N GLY A 80 12.72 28.23 14.30
CA GLY A 80 12.96 29.58 13.78
C GLY A 80 13.42 29.64 12.32
N GLN A 81 13.11 28.63 11.51
CA GLN A 81 13.51 28.58 10.10
C GLN A 81 12.77 29.61 9.22
N PRO A 82 13.41 30.10 8.13
CA PRO A 82 12.78 31.06 7.25
C PRO A 82 11.58 30.47 6.49
N ALA A 83 10.61 31.32 6.14
CA ALA A 83 9.36 30.90 5.51
C ALA A 83 9.57 30.12 4.20
N TRP A 84 10.52 30.55 3.37
CA TRP A 84 10.85 29.88 2.10
C TRP A 84 11.32 28.43 2.30
N LEU A 85 12.06 28.15 3.39
CA LEU A 85 12.54 26.81 3.69
C LEU A 85 11.36 25.92 4.11
N THR A 86 10.44 26.45 4.92
CA THR A 86 9.22 25.73 5.33
C THR A 86 8.35 25.37 4.13
N GLU A 87 8.14 26.31 3.19
CA GLU A 87 7.38 26.05 1.97
C GLU A 87 8.07 25.01 1.08
N PHE A 88 9.40 25.13 0.89
CA PHE A 88 10.18 24.16 0.13
C PHE A 88 10.06 22.74 0.70
N LEU A 89 10.20 22.58 2.02
CA LEU A 89 10.08 21.28 2.69
C LEU A 89 8.67 20.69 2.54
N LYS A 90 7.63 21.54 2.64
CA LYS A 90 6.25 21.13 2.40
C LYS A 90 6.07 20.57 0.99
N TYR A 91 6.51 21.30 -0.04
CA TYR A 91 6.42 20.82 -1.44
C TYR A 91 7.27 19.57 -1.69
N ALA A 92 8.48 19.52 -1.15
CA ALA A 92 9.37 18.36 -1.28
C ALA A 92 8.69 17.10 -0.72
N GLU A 93 8.03 17.22 0.44
CA GLU A 93 7.31 16.11 1.03
C GLU A 93 6.15 15.61 0.18
N TYR A 94 5.33 16.49 -0.37
CA TYR A 94 4.28 16.13 -1.33
C TYR A 94 4.87 15.37 -2.53
N GLY A 95 6.00 15.84 -3.05
CA GLY A 95 6.73 15.19 -4.13
C GLY A 95 7.20 13.78 -3.77
N PHE A 96 7.89 13.62 -2.63
CA PHE A 96 8.36 12.32 -2.16
C PHE A 96 7.20 11.34 -1.90
N LEU A 97 6.11 11.81 -1.29
CA LEU A 97 4.92 11.00 -1.07
C LEU A 97 4.34 10.50 -2.40
N CYS A 98 4.19 11.39 -3.40
CA CYS A 98 3.68 11.03 -4.71
C CYS A 98 4.53 9.92 -5.35
N VAL A 99 5.86 10.06 -5.31
CA VAL A 99 6.79 9.06 -5.86
C VAL A 99 6.68 7.73 -5.12
N PHE A 100 6.57 7.72 -3.78
CA PHE A 100 6.41 6.48 -3.01
C PHE A 100 5.07 5.79 -3.27
N VAL A 101 3.99 6.54 -3.45
CA VAL A 101 2.69 5.99 -3.84
C VAL A 101 2.77 5.39 -5.24
N CYS A 102 3.39 6.07 -6.20
CA CYS A 102 3.62 5.55 -7.55
C CYS A 102 4.46 4.25 -7.52
N GLU A 103 5.54 4.22 -6.76
CA GLU A 103 6.39 3.05 -6.56
C GLU A 103 5.59 1.86 -6.00
N MET A 104 4.75 2.09 -4.99
CA MET A 104 3.86 1.07 -4.41
C MET A 104 2.89 0.53 -5.46
N CYS A 105 2.25 1.40 -6.23
CA CYS A 105 1.33 1.02 -7.30
C CYS A 105 2.03 0.18 -8.37
N LEU A 106 3.24 0.56 -8.78
CA LEU A 106 4.06 -0.20 -9.74
C LEU A 106 4.40 -1.60 -9.20
N LYS A 107 4.81 -1.71 -7.94
CA LYS A 107 5.08 -3.00 -7.27
C LYS A 107 3.83 -3.88 -7.20
N LEU A 108 2.70 -3.30 -6.80
CA LEU A 108 1.42 -3.98 -6.68
C LEU A 108 0.97 -4.52 -8.04
N PHE A 109 1.11 -3.73 -9.11
CA PHE A 109 0.79 -4.14 -10.47
C PHE A 109 1.75 -5.22 -11.00
N ALA A 110 3.06 -5.09 -10.76
CA ALA A 110 4.08 -6.04 -11.21
C ALA A 110 3.94 -7.43 -10.57
N MET A 111 3.84 -7.47 -9.24
CA MET A 111 3.74 -8.71 -8.46
C MET A 111 2.32 -9.27 -8.46
N GLY A 112 1.31 -8.40 -8.45
CA GLY A 112 -0.08 -8.75 -8.27
C GLY A 112 -0.49 -8.74 -6.80
N TYR A 113 -1.77 -8.47 -6.56
CA TYR A 113 -2.35 -8.29 -5.23
C TYR A 113 -2.00 -9.43 -4.25
N ARG A 114 -2.28 -10.69 -4.62
CA ARG A 114 -2.06 -11.84 -3.71
C ARG A 114 -0.60 -11.97 -3.27
N THR A 115 0.33 -11.96 -4.22
CA THR A 115 1.76 -12.13 -3.90
C THR A 115 2.32 -10.93 -3.13
N TYR A 116 1.83 -9.72 -3.42
CA TYR A 116 2.23 -8.51 -2.69
C TYR A 116 1.90 -8.60 -1.20
N PHE A 117 0.66 -8.95 -0.86
CA PHE A 117 0.19 -8.97 0.54
C PHE A 117 0.66 -10.19 1.35
N MET A 118 1.18 -11.23 0.71
CA MET A 118 1.78 -12.39 1.40
C MET A 118 3.16 -12.07 1.99
N SER A 119 3.89 -11.10 1.43
CA SER A 119 5.18 -10.68 1.97
C SER A 119 4.99 -9.71 3.14
N LYS A 120 5.52 -10.07 4.33
CA LYS A 120 5.43 -9.24 5.54
C LYS A 120 6.04 -7.84 5.35
N PHE A 121 7.18 -7.74 4.67
CA PHE A 121 7.87 -6.47 4.41
C PHE A 121 7.13 -5.59 3.40
N ASN A 122 6.51 -6.18 2.37
CA ASN A 122 5.68 -5.41 1.43
C ASN A 122 4.39 -4.89 2.10
N ARG A 123 3.82 -5.68 3.02
CA ARG A 123 2.66 -5.23 3.83
C ARG A 123 3.06 -4.05 4.74
N PHE A 124 4.23 -4.12 5.36
CA PHE A 124 4.77 -3.03 6.15
C PHE A 124 4.98 -1.76 5.32
N ASP A 125 5.62 -1.86 4.15
CA ASP A 125 5.80 -0.75 3.20
C ASP A 125 4.46 -0.10 2.82
N CYS A 126 3.43 -0.92 2.56
CA CYS A 126 2.08 -0.45 2.28
C CYS A 126 1.50 0.39 3.43
N ILE A 127 1.61 -0.10 4.68
CA ILE A 127 1.09 0.61 5.86
C ILE A 127 1.80 1.95 6.05
N VAL A 128 3.13 1.99 5.86
CA VAL A 128 3.92 3.21 6.00
C VAL A 128 3.51 4.25 4.94
N ILE A 129 3.32 3.84 3.68
CA ILE A 129 2.93 4.74 2.59
C ILE A 129 1.49 5.24 2.78
N VAL A 130 0.55 4.36 3.15
CA VAL A 130 -0.84 4.74 3.43
C VAL A 130 -0.90 5.67 4.64
N GLY A 131 -0.14 5.39 5.71
CA GLY A 131 -0.05 6.27 6.87
C GLY A 131 0.53 7.64 6.53
N SER A 132 1.54 7.70 5.67
CA SER A 132 2.12 8.96 5.19
C SER A 132 1.14 9.76 4.31
N ALA A 133 0.37 9.08 3.46
CA ALA A 133 -0.67 9.73 2.65
C ALA A 133 -1.81 10.26 3.53
N PHE A 134 -2.25 9.46 4.50
CA PHE A 134 -3.27 9.88 5.46
C PHE A 134 -2.81 11.08 6.28
N GLU A 135 -1.54 11.12 6.70
CA GLU A 135 -0.97 12.23 7.44
C GLU A 135 -1.06 13.55 6.68
N VAL A 136 -0.56 13.57 5.44
CA VAL A 136 -0.56 14.77 4.60
C VAL A 136 -1.98 15.27 4.33
N VAL A 137 -2.92 14.35 4.04
CA VAL A 137 -4.33 14.71 3.85
C VAL A 137 -4.91 15.25 5.16
N TRP A 138 -4.67 14.58 6.28
CA TRP A 138 -5.21 14.99 7.58
C TRP A 138 -4.67 16.34 8.05
N ALA A 139 -3.40 16.64 7.76
CA ALA A 139 -2.76 17.92 8.07
C ALA A 139 -3.45 19.10 7.36
N GLU A 140 -3.96 18.91 6.15
CA GLU A 140 -4.72 19.94 5.41
C GLU A 140 -6.18 20.06 5.90
N PHE A 141 -6.80 18.95 6.33
CA PHE A 141 -8.22 18.94 6.75
C PHE A 141 -8.47 19.40 8.20
N LYS A 142 -7.53 19.17 9.13
CA LYS A 142 -7.68 19.59 10.53
C LYS A 142 -6.48 20.41 10.98
N GLY A 143 -6.63 21.73 11.00
CA GLY A 143 -5.71 22.68 11.65
C GLY A 143 -5.70 22.61 13.20
N GLY A 144 -5.95 21.44 13.80
CA GLY A 144 -6.14 21.26 15.25
C GLY A 144 -4.94 20.64 15.98
N SER A 145 -4.51 21.26 17.09
CA SER A 145 -3.20 21.13 17.72
C SER A 145 -2.82 19.75 18.32
N PHE A 146 -3.78 18.90 18.67
CA PHE A 146 -3.48 17.68 19.44
C PHE A 146 -2.98 16.49 18.60
N GLY A 147 -3.30 16.43 17.30
CA GLY A 147 -2.91 15.32 16.42
C GLY A 147 -1.66 15.58 15.58
N ILE A 148 -1.37 16.86 15.29
CA ILE A 148 -0.36 17.26 14.31
C ILE A 148 1.06 16.83 14.74
N SER A 149 1.38 16.82 16.03
CA SER A 149 2.71 16.41 16.50
C SER A 149 2.96 14.90 16.36
N VAL A 150 1.96 14.06 16.64
CA VAL A 150 2.07 12.60 16.45
C VAL A 150 2.14 12.27 14.96
N LEU A 151 1.31 12.93 14.16
CA LEU A 151 1.29 12.80 12.71
C LEU A 151 2.65 13.17 12.08
N ARG A 152 3.27 14.27 12.51
CA ARG A 152 4.65 14.61 12.10
C ARG A 152 5.65 13.50 12.45
N ALA A 153 5.53 12.86 13.61
CA ALA A 153 6.40 11.73 13.98
C ALA A 153 6.20 10.49 13.08
N LEU A 154 5.00 10.26 12.53
CA LEU A 154 4.75 9.17 11.58
C LEU A 154 5.61 9.29 10.32
N ARG A 155 6.06 10.49 9.96
CA ARG A 155 6.97 10.69 8.83
C ARG A 155 8.26 9.91 9.03
N LEU A 156 8.76 9.79 10.26
CA LEU A 156 9.95 9.01 10.55
C LEU A 156 9.79 7.52 10.19
N LEU A 157 8.55 7.00 10.13
CA LEU A 157 8.31 5.61 9.74
C LEU A 157 8.84 5.29 8.34
N ARG A 158 8.97 6.28 7.45
CA ARG A 158 9.53 6.07 6.11
C ARG A 158 11.01 5.69 6.13
N ILE A 159 11.78 6.01 7.17
CA ILE A 159 13.17 5.53 7.30
C ILE A 159 13.20 4.00 7.45
N PHE A 160 12.17 3.42 8.07
CA PHE A 160 12.04 1.97 8.18
C PHE A 160 11.82 1.30 6.83
N LYS A 161 11.43 2.04 5.79
CA LYS A 161 11.40 1.51 4.43
C LYS A 161 12.78 0.95 4.04
N LEU A 162 13.89 1.57 4.47
CA LEU A 162 15.25 1.04 4.26
C LEU A 162 15.40 -0.41 4.73
N THR A 163 14.78 -0.80 5.85
CA THR A 163 14.82 -2.18 6.36
C THR A 163 14.23 -3.21 5.39
N SER A 164 13.24 -2.79 4.59
CA SER A 164 12.61 -3.68 3.60
C SER A 164 13.49 -3.89 2.37
N TYR A 165 14.32 -2.90 2.04
CA TYR A 165 15.25 -2.91 0.92
C TYR A 165 16.56 -3.63 1.27
N TRP A 166 17.17 -3.27 2.40
CA TRP A 166 18.46 -3.79 2.82
C TRP A 166 18.34 -5.23 3.29
N VAL A 167 18.79 -6.18 2.45
CA VAL A 167 18.64 -7.62 2.69
C VAL A 167 19.26 -8.06 4.01
N SER A 168 20.44 -7.53 4.35
CA SER A 168 21.12 -7.81 5.62
C SER A 168 20.26 -7.35 6.82
N LEU A 169 19.79 -6.10 6.79
CA LEU A 169 18.94 -5.53 7.84
C LEU A 169 17.62 -6.30 7.98
N ARG A 170 17.05 -6.74 6.86
CA ARG A 170 15.85 -7.58 6.84
C ARG A 170 16.05 -8.92 7.54
N ASN A 171 17.21 -9.54 7.33
CA ASN A 171 17.57 -10.80 7.97
C ASN A 171 17.80 -10.61 9.47
N LEU A 172 18.44 -9.50 9.87
CA LEU A 172 18.61 -9.12 11.28
C LEU A 172 17.26 -8.92 11.96
N VAL A 173 16.35 -8.14 11.38
CA VAL A 173 15.00 -7.93 11.91
C VAL A 173 14.25 -9.26 12.02
N ARG A 174 14.37 -10.16 11.02
CA ARG A 174 13.74 -11.48 11.09
C ARG A 174 14.31 -12.34 12.22
N SER A 175 15.63 -12.33 12.41
CA SER A 175 16.28 -13.06 13.49
C SER A 175 15.84 -12.54 14.86
N LEU A 176 15.78 -11.20 15.01
CA LEU A 176 15.27 -10.54 16.21
C LEU A 176 13.81 -10.94 16.49
N MET A 177 12.94 -10.89 15.48
CA MET A 177 11.54 -11.30 15.63
C MET A 177 11.38 -12.76 16.06
N ASN A 178 12.29 -13.65 15.69
CA ASN A 178 12.24 -15.05 16.12
C ASN A 178 12.59 -15.20 17.60
N SER A 179 13.54 -14.42 18.14
CA SER A 179 13.90 -14.46 19.55
C SER A 179 12.92 -13.68 20.44
N MET A 180 12.13 -12.75 19.89
CA MET A 180 11.15 -11.95 20.65
C MET A 180 10.21 -12.79 21.52
N ARG A 181 9.78 -13.97 21.07
CA ARG A 181 8.87 -14.82 21.86
C ARG A 181 9.50 -15.24 23.21
N SER A 182 10.79 -15.56 23.22
CA SER A 182 11.51 -15.91 24.44
C SER A 182 11.74 -14.67 25.31
N ILE A 183 12.12 -13.54 24.69
CA ILE A 183 12.31 -12.26 25.38
C ILE A 183 11.03 -11.82 26.11
N ILE A 184 9.87 -11.94 25.46
CA ILE A 184 8.57 -11.58 26.05
C ILE A 184 8.29 -12.40 27.31
N SER A 185 8.63 -13.69 27.33
CA SER A 185 8.47 -14.54 28.51
C SER A 185 9.30 -14.06 29.69
N LEU A 186 10.54 -13.64 29.44
CA LEU A 186 11.44 -13.10 30.47
C LEU A 186 10.97 -11.74 30.97
N LEU A 187 10.55 -10.86 30.06
CA LEU A 187 10.00 -9.55 30.40
C LEU A 187 8.72 -9.66 31.23
N PHE A 188 7.87 -10.65 30.95
CA PHE A 188 6.66 -10.90 31.73
C PHE A 188 6.99 -11.34 33.17
N LEU A 189 7.98 -12.23 33.35
CA LEU A 189 8.45 -12.63 34.66
C LEU A 189 9.06 -11.45 35.43
N LEU A 190 9.90 -10.65 34.77
CA LEU A 190 10.49 -9.45 35.36
C LEU A 190 9.40 -8.44 35.78
N PHE A 191 8.40 -8.24 34.95
CA PHE A 191 7.26 -7.37 35.26
C PHE A 191 6.49 -7.86 36.49
N LEU A 192 6.22 -9.17 36.58
CA LEU A 192 5.56 -9.76 37.75
C LEU A 192 6.39 -9.57 39.03
N PHE A 193 7.71 -9.76 38.94
CA PHE A 193 8.63 -9.55 40.05
C PHE A 193 8.56 -8.09 40.54
N ILE A 194 8.70 -7.12 39.62
CA ILE A 194 8.58 -5.70 39.95
C ILE A 194 7.23 -5.40 40.60
N LEU A 195 6.13 -6.00 40.11
CA LEU A 195 4.79 -5.81 40.66
C LEU A 195 4.69 -6.29 42.11
N ILE A 196 5.23 -7.46 42.44
CA ILE A 196 5.22 -7.99 43.81
C ILE A 196 5.95 -7.02 44.76
N PHE A 197 7.14 -6.55 44.39
CA PHE A 197 7.89 -5.59 45.20
C PHE A 197 7.19 -4.23 45.29
N ALA A 198 6.54 -3.77 44.23
CA ALA A 198 5.74 -2.55 44.26
C ALA A 198 4.57 -2.65 45.24
N LEU A 199 3.85 -3.78 45.25
CA LEU A 199 2.76 -4.04 46.21
C LEU A 199 3.28 -4.06 47.66
N LEU A 200 4.38 -4.78 47.91
CA LEU A 200 5.03 -4.79 49.23
C LEU A 200 5.47 -3.40 49.65
N GLY A 201 6.07 -2.62 48.75
CA GLY A 201 6.49 -1.24 49.01
C GLY A 201 5.31 -0.34 49.36
N MET A 202 4.18 -0.47 48.67
CA MET A 202 2.97 0.27 49.00
C MET A 202 2.38 -0.14 50.36
N GLN A 203 2.51 -1.39 50.78
CA GLN A 203 2.05 -1.81 52.12
C GLN A 203 2.98 -1.31 53.23
N LEU A 204 4.28 -1.25 52.97
CA LEU A 204 5.28 -0.83 53.96
C LEU A 204 5.37 0.70 54.10
N PHE A 205 5.21 1.42 52.99
CA PHE A 205 5.45 2.86 52.89
C PHE A 205 4.24 3.66 52.43
N GLY A 206 3.14 3.02 52.03
CA GLY A 206 1.92 3.72 51.61
C GLY A 206 1.12 4.22 52.81
N GLY A 207 1.03 5.54 52.96
CA GLY A 207 0.29 6.19 54.05
C GLY A 207 1.16 6.57 55.26
N LYS A 208 2.49 6.48 55.16
CA LYS A 208 3.41 7.30 55.94
C LYS A 208 3.90 8.48 55.11
#